data_AF-A0A318NHU7-F1
#
_entry.id   AF-A0A318NHU7-F1
#
_cell.length_a   1.000
_cell.length_b   1.000
_cell.length_c   1.000
_cell.angle_alpha   90.00
_cell.angle_beta   90.00
_cell.angle_gamma   90.00
#
_symmetry.space_group_name_H-M   'P 1'
#
loop_
_entity.id
_entity.type
_entity.pdbx_description
1 polymer ?
#
loop_
_entity_poly.entity_id
_entity_poly.type
_entity_poly.pdbx_seq_one_letter_code
_entity_poly.pdbx_strand_id
1 'polypeptide(L)'
;MADPIIPNVVVVFYIVSLALTAVVLLGVAITSFATTSRVDRVLAGIGGALAGYYAYYLLSSNDETVAIFYGALLLPFYAGRKLYLGFRDRDRARAERAAAKEATQAAEEWRSARRW
;
A
#
# COMPACT_ATOMS: atom_id res chain seq x y z
N MET A 1 -24.12 -15.28 -35.01
CA MET A 1 -24.24 -14.28 -33.93
C MET A 1 -23.07 -14.52 -33.02
N ALA A 2 -22.16 -13.55 -32.89
CA ALA A 2 -21.02 -13.67 -31.99
C ALA A 2 -21.55 -13.44 -30.56
N ASP A 3 -21.45 -14.44 -29.71
CA ASP A 3 -21.78 -14.29 -28.29
C ASP A 3 -20.87 -13.22 -27.68
N PRO A 4 -21.40 -12.33 -26.83
CA PRO A 4 -20.58 -11.32 -26.19
C PRO A 4 -19.57 -12.05 -25.29
N ILE A 5 -18.30 -11.86 -25.59
CA ILE A 5 -17.15 -12.20 -24.76
C ILE A 5 -17.35 -11.44 -23.45
N ILE A 6 -18.05 -12.04 -22.49
CA ILE A 6 -18.04 -11.57 -21.11
C ILE A 6 -16.77 -12.22 -20.54
N PRO A 7 -15.65 -11.48 -20.44
CA PRO A 7 -14.50 -12.00 -19.71
C PRO A 7 -15.02 -12.44 -18.34
N ASN A 8 -14.83 -13.73 -18.06
CA ASN A 8 -15.36 -14.41 -16.88
C ASN A 8 -15.12 -13.51 -15.67
N VAL A 9 -16.18 -13.12 -14.94
CA VAL A 9 -16.16 -12.02 -13.94
C VAL A 9 -14.95 -12.11 -12.98
N VAL A 10 -14.53 -13.34 -12.66
CA VAL A 10 -13.33 -13.68 -11.89
C VAL A 10 -12.04 -13.07 -12.47
N VAL A 11 -11.85 -13.15 -13.78
CA VAL A 11 -10.67 -12.62 -14.50
C VAL A 11 -10.65 -11.09 -14.42
N VAL A 12 -11.79 -10.44 -14.60
CA VAL A 12 -11.91 -8.98 -14.48
C VAL A 12 -11.56 -8.55 -13.05
N PHE A 13 -12.12 -9.23 -12.04
CA PHE A 13 -11.77 -8.98 -10.63
C PHE A 13 -10.27 -9.18 -10.38
N TYR A 14 -9.68 -10.22 -10.95
CA TYR A 14 -8.26 -10.52 -10.78
C TYR A 14 -7.35 -9.43 -11.39
N ILE A 15 -7.64 -8.98 -12.61
CA ILE A 15 -6.91 -7.89 -13.28
C ILE A 15 -7.02 -6.59 -12.48
N VAL A 16 -8.23 -6.22 -12.07
CA VAL A 16 -8.46 -5.01 -11.25
C VAL A 16 -7.71 -5.10 -9.92
N SER A 17 -7.73 -6.26 -9.26
CA SER A 17 -7.00 -6.47 -8.00
C SER A 17 -5.49 -6.29 -8.18
N LEU A 18 -4.93 -6.79 -9.27
CA LEU A 18 -3.51 -6.63 -9.61
C LEU A 18 -3.17 -5.17 -9.93
N ALA A 19 -4.00 -4.49 -10.71
CA ALA A 19 -3.80 -3.08 -11.05
C ALA A 19 -3.81 -2.20 -9.78
N LEU A 20 -4.78 -2.42 -8.88
CA LEU A 20 -4.83 -1.72 -7.59
C LEU A 20 -3.59 -2.01 -6.74
N THR A 21 -3.16 -3.27 -6.70
CA THR A 21 -1.95 -3.68 -5.97
C THR A 21 -0.70 -2.99 -6.52
N ALA A 22 -0.59 -2.88 -7.85
CA ALA A 22 0.50 -2.17 -8.50
C ALA A 22 0.55 -0.70 -8.09
N VAL A 23 -0.60 0.00 -8.13
CA VAL A 23 -0.71 1.41 -7.71
C VAL A 23 -0.29 1.58 -6.25
N VAL A 24 -0.77 0.71 -5.36
CA VAL A 24 -0.42 0.78 -3.93
C VAL A 24 1.07 0.58 -3.72
N LEU A 25 1.67 -0.46 -4.31
CA LEU A 25 3.08 -0.78 -4.12
C LEU A 25 4.01 0.27 -4.73
N LEU A 26 3.67 0.80 -5.91
CA LEU A 26 4.40 1.91 -6.51
C LEU A 26 4.26 3.18 -5.66
N GLY A 27 3.07 3.45 -5.14
CA GLY A 27 2.83 4.54 -4.19
C GLY A 27 3.72 4.39 -2.95
N VAL A 28 3.80 3.20 -2.36
CA VAL A 28 4.68 2.91 -1.20
C VAL A 28 6.16 3.11 -1.56
N ALA A 29 6.58 2.66 -2.74
CA ALA A 29 7.97 2.80 -3.21
C ALA A 29 8.38 4.27 -3.35
N ILE A 30 7.50 5.12 -3.89
CA ILE A 30 7.75 6.55 -4.09
C ILE A 30 7.65 7.33 -2.77
N THR A 31 6.57 7.13 -2.03
CA THR A 31 6.20 8.00 -0.90
C THR A 31 6.84 7.61 0.42
N SER A 32 7.56 6.49 0.48
CA SER A 32 8.17 6.00 1.73
C SER A 32 7.16 5.66 2.83
N PHE A 33 5.87 5.57 2.49
CA PHE A 33 4.75 5.59 3.44
C PHE A 33 4.82 4.51 4.54
N ALA A 34 5.39 3.35 4.23
CA ALA A 34 5.39 2.17 5.09
C ALA A 34 6.77 1.70 5.54
N THR A 35 7.84 2.28 4.97
CA THR A 35 9.21 1.79 5.20
C THR A 35 10.26 2.84 4.84
N THR A 36 11.20 3.05 5.76
CA THR A 36 12.40 3.87 5.55
C THR A 36 13.53 3.08 4.88
N SER A 37 13.45 1.75 4.89
CA SER A 37 14.45 0.87 4.28
C SER A 37 14.41 0.96 2.75
N ARG A 38 15.56 1.25 2.13
CA ARG A 38 15.71 1.31 0.66
C ARG A 38 15.38 -0.03 0.00
N VAL A 39 15.76 -1.13 0.64
CA VAL A 39 15.54 -2.50 0.12
C VAL A 39 14.04 -2.79 -0.02
N ASP A 40 13.26 -2.45 0.99
CA ASP A 40 11.82 -2.65 0.98
C ASP A 40 11.10 -1.82 -0.09
N ARG A 41 11.60 -0.61 -0.37
CA ARG A 41 11.05 0.26 -1.44
C ARG A 41 11.35 -0.30 -2.81
N VAL A 42 12.56 -0.83 -3.02
CA VAL A 42 12.92 -1.49 -4.28
C VAL A 42 12.08 -2.75 -4.48
N LEU A 43 11.88 -3.56 -3.44
CA LEU A 43 10.99 -4.73 -3.48
C LEU A 43 9.54 -4.33 -3.77
N ALA A 44 9.03 -3.26 -3.17
CA ALA A 44 7.71 -2.72 -3.49
C ALA A 44 7.62 -2.22 -4.93
N GLY A 45 8.66 -1.53 -5.43
CA GLY A 45 8.74 -1.06 -6.81
C GLY A 45 8.73 -2.21 -7.82
N ILE A 46 9.57 -3.23 -7.60
CA ILE A 46 9.62 -4.43 -8.44
C ILE A 46 8.29 -5.19 -8.38
N GLY A 47 7.73 -5.41 -7.19
CA GLY A 47 6.44 -6.07 -7.02
C GLY A 47 5.29 -5.31 -7.68
N GLY A 48 5.29 -3.99 -7.60
CA GLY A 48 4.32 -3.13 -8.27
C GLY A 48 4.46 -3.15 -9.79
N ALA A 49 5.69 -3.09 -10.31
CA ALA A 49 5.96 -3.19 -11.74
C ALA A 49 5.56 -4.55 -12.32
N LEU A 50 5.86 -5.65 -11.62
CA LEU A 50 5.46 -7.00 -12.02
C LEU A 50 3.94 -7.17 -11.99
N ALA A 51 3.26 -6.68 -10.95
CA ALA A 51 1.79 -6.68 -10.90
C ALA A 51 1.17 -5.89 -12.05
N GLY A 52 1.71 -4.70 -12.35
CA GLY A 52 1.25 -3.85 -13.45
C GLY A 52 1.50 -4.48 -14.81
N TYR A 53 2.71 -5.00 -15.04
CA TYR A 53 3.05 -5.72 -16.26
C TYR A 53 2.13 -6.92 -16.50
N TYR A 54 1.89 -7.71 -15.45
CA TYR A 54 1.06 -8.90 -15.56
C TYR A 54 -0.43 -8.56 -15.75
N ALA A 55 -0.94 -7.50 -15.11
CA ALA A 55 -2.28 -6.99 -15.38
C ALA A 55 -2.42 -6.49 -16.84
N TYR A 56 -1.43 -5.78 -17.35
CA TYR A 56 -1.39 -5.35 -18.74
C TYR A 56 -1.33 -6.54 -19.71
N TYR A 57 -0.47 -7.52 -19.41
CA TYR A 57 -0.36 -8.75 -20.19
C TYR A 57 -1.72 -9.46 -20.28
N LEU A 58 -2.40 -9.69 -19.15
CA LEU A 58 -3.73 -10.30 -19.13
C LEU A 58 -4.78 -9.49 -19.91
N LEU A 59 -4.72 -8.16 -19.85
CA LEU A 59 -5.60 -7.29 -20.63
C LEU A 59 -5.34 -7.38 -22.14
N SER A 60 -4.08 -7.53 -22.54
CA SER A 60 -3.64 -7.53 -23.94
C SER A 60 -3.75 -8.89 -24.63
N SER A 61 -3.67 -9.99 -23.87
CA SER A 61 -3.60 -11.34 -24.42
C SER A 61 -4.96 -11.82 -24.92
N ASN A 62 -6.06 -11.31 -24.35
CA ASN A 62 -7.46 -11.70 -24.65
C ASN A 62 -7.68 -13.23 -24.73
N ASP A 63 -6.82 -14.00 -24.05
CA ASP A 63 -6.77 -15.45 -24.09
C ASP A 63 -7.75 -15.99 -23.05
N GLU A 64 -8.64 -16.89 -23.47
CA GLU A 64 -9.63 -17.51 -22.59
C GLU A 64 -8.96 -18.44 -21.55
N THR A 65 -7.73 -18.86 -21.83
CA THR A 65 -6.92 -19.72 -20.95
C THR A 65 -6.10 -18.88 -19.97
N VAL A 66 -6.78 -18.25 -19.00
CA VAL A 66 -6.12 -17.44 -17.99
C VAL A 66 -5.29 -18.31 -17.05
N ALA A 67 -3.96 -18.35 -17.26
CA ALA A 67 -3.02 -18.98 -16.35
C ALA A 67 -2.88 -18.12 -15.09
N ILE A 68 -3.67 -18.38 -14.04
CA ILE A 68 -3.61 -17.66 -12.77
C ILE A 68 -2.24 -17.90 -12.10
N PHE A 69 -1.41 -16.86 -12.04
CA PHE A 69 -0.17 -16.92 -11.27
C PHE A 69 -0.46 -16.79 -9.76
N TYR A 70 -0.49 -17.93 -9.04
CA TYR A 70 -0.77 -17.96 -7.61
C TYR A 70 0.18 -17.08 -6.76
N GLY A 71 1.42 -16.86 -7.21
CA GLY A 71 2.35 -15.94 -6.55
C GLY A 71 1.85 -14.48 -6.56
N ALA A 72 1.08 -14.09 -7.57
CA ALA A 72 0.49 -12.75 -7.67
C ALA A 72 -0.60 -12.53 -6.61
N LEU A 73 -1.25 -13.59 -6.12
CA LEU A 73 -2.23 -13.50 -5.04
C LEU A 73 -1.61 -13.04 -3.72
N LEU A 74 -0.30 -13.21 -3.53
CA LEU A 74 0.42 -12.74 -2.34
C LEU A 74 0.72 -11.22 -2.38
N LEU A 75 0.70 -10.60 -3.57
CA LEU A 75 1.01 -9.19 -3.73
C LEU A 75 -0.03 -8.27 -3.03
N PRO A 76 -1.36 -8.52 -3.13
CA PRO A 76 -2.35 -7.77 -2.36
C PRO A 76 -2.14 -7.86 -0.85
N PHE A 77 -1.82 -9.05 -0.32
CA PHE A 77 -1.54 -9.23 1.12
C PHE A 77 -0.28 -8.46 1.54
N TYR A 78 0.77 -8.49 0.72
CA TYR A 78 1.98 -7.71 0.96
C TYR A 78 1.72 -6.20 0.94
N ALA A 79 0.92 -5.73 -0.03
CA ALA A 79 0.51 -4.33 -0.14
C ALA A 79 -0.33 -3.88 1.08
N GLY A 80 -1.31 -4.71 1.49
CA GLY A 80 -2.13 -4.46 2.66
C GLY A 80 -1.30 -4.37 3.95
N ARG A 81 -0.33 -5.26 4.13
CA ARG A 81 0.60 -5.21 5.27
C ARG A 81 1.40 -3.90 5.31
N LYS A 82 1.88 -3.42 4.15
CA LYS A 82 2.62 -2.14 4.07
C LYS A 82 1.70 -0.96 4.42
N LEU A 83 0.48 -0.91 3.90
CA LEU A 83 -0.48 0.14 4.25
C LEU A 83 -0.76 0.17 5.76
N TYR A 84 -1.03 -0.99 6.37
CA TYR A 84 -1.26 -1.11 7.81
C TYR A 84 -0.09 -0.56 8.64
N LEU A 85 1.14 -0.93 8.31
CA LEU A 85 2.34 -0.43 8.99
C LEU A 85 2.49 1.09 8.86
N GLY A 86 2.27 1.63 7.65
CA GLY A 86 2.37 3.07 7.43
C GLY A 86 1.32 3.89 8.19
N PHE A 87 0.08 3.39 8.31
CA PHE A 87 -0.92 4.04 9.15
C PHE A 87 -0.55 3.98 10.63
N ARG A 88 -0.11 2.82 11.10
CA ARG A 88 0.31 2.62 12.50
C ARG A 88 1.45 3.55 12.91
N ASP A 89 2.45 3.71 12.04
CA ASP A 89 3.59 4.59 12.31
C ASP A 89 3.18 6.07 12.35
N ARG A 90 2.22 6.47 11.52
CA ARG A 90 1.66 7.83 11.56
C ARG A 90 0.84 8.09 12.82
N ASP A 91 0.06 7.11 13.25
CA ASP A 91 -0.72 7.23 14.48
C ASP A 91 0.21 7.32 15.70
N ARG A 92 1.28 6.53 15.72
CA ARG A 92 2.33 6.65 16.74
C ARG A 92 2.99 8.03 16.73
N ALA A 93 3.37 8.54 15.55
CA ALA A 93 3.97 9.87 15.44
C ALA A 93 3.01 10.99 15.87
N ARG A 94 1.70 10.83 15.65
CA ARG A 94 0.68 11.77 16.15
C ARG A 94 0.56 11.71 17.67
N ALA A 95 0.55 10.51 18.25
CA ALA A 95 0.53 10.32 19.70
C ALA A 95 1.77 10.90 20.38
N GLU A 96 2.97 10.67 19.82
CA GLU A 96 4.23 11.23 20.34
C GLU A 96 4.22 12.76 20.30
N ARG A 97 3.68 13.38 19.23
CA ARG A 97 3.51 14.84 19.15
C ARG A 97 2.50 15.38 20.15
N ALA A 98 1.42 14.64 20.42
CA ALA A 98 0.44 15.04 21.43
C ALA A 98 1.05 15.00 22.84
N ALA A 99 1.74 13.90 23.18
CA ALA A 99 2.45 13.76 24.45
C ALA A 99 3.54 14.82 24.63
N ALA A 100 4.27 15.18 23.58
CA ALA A 100 5.26 16.25 23.62
C ALA A 100 4.62 17.62 23.92
N LYS A 101 3.45 17.91 23.34
CA LYS A 101 2.71 19.15 23.63
C LYS A 101 2.23 19.21 25.08
N GLU A 102 1.67 18.13 25.59
CA GLU A 102 1.24 18.03 26.99
C GLU A 102 2.42 18.20 27.95
N ALA A 103 3.57 17.57 27.65
CA ALA A 103 4.79 17.74 28.44
C ALA A 103 5.29 19.19 28.45
N THR A 104 5.22 19.89 27.30
CA THR A 104 5.58 21.32 27.24
C THR A 104 4.61 22.20 28.02
N GLN A 105 3.30 21.93 27.96
CA GLN A 105 2.29 22.69 28.71
C GLN A 105 2.45 22.48 30.22
N ALA A 106 2.59 21.23 30.68
CA ALA A 106 2.83 20.94 32.10
C ALA A 106 4.12 21.62 32.62
N ALA A 107 5.17 21.68 31.79
CA ALA A 107 6.40 22.39 32.14
C ALA A 107 6.23 23.93 32.17
N GLU A 108 5.32 24.49 31.37
CA GLU A 108 4.95 25.92 31.42
C GLU A 108 4.11 26.25 32.65
N GLU A 109 3.12 25.42 32.98
CA GLU A 109 2.30 25.54 34.19
C GLU A 109 3.13 25.47 35.47
N TRP A 110 4.09 24.54 35.54
CA TRP A 110 5.00 24.47 36.68
C TRP A 110 5.90 25.70 36.79
N ARG A 111 6.34 26.26 35.65
CA ARG A 111 7.15 27.49 35.62
C ARG A 111 6.35 28.73 36.00
N SER A 112 5.07 28.83 35.63
CA SER A 112 4.21 29.95 35.98
C SER A 112 3.79 29.90 37.45
N ALA A 113 3.46 28.72 37.98
CA ALA A 113 3.13 28.50 39.38
C ALA A 113 4.29 28.83 40.35
N ARG A 114 5.54 28.70 39.89
CA ARG A 114 6.74 28.99 40.69
C ARG A 114 7.17 30.47 40.68
N ARG A 115 6.56 31.31 39.83
CA ARG A 115 6.85 32.76 39.75
C ARG A 115 5.94 33.62 40.62
N TRP A 116 4.93 33.02 41.24
CA TRP A 116 4.07 33.61 42.27
C TRP A 116 4.51 33.10 43.64
#